data_AF-A0A6G3MEB4-F1
#
_entry.id   AF-A0A6G3MEB4-F1
#
_cell.length_a   1.000
_cell.length_b   1.000
_cell.length_c   1.000
_cell.angle_alpha   90.00
_cell.angle_beta   90.00
_cell.angle_gamma   90.00
#
_symmetry.space_group_name_H-M   'P 1'
#
loop_
_entity.id
_entity.type
_entity.pdbx_description
1 polymer ?
#
loop_
_entity_poly.entity_id
_entity_poly.type
_entity_poly.pdbx_seq_one_letter_code
_entity_poly.pdbx_strand_id
1 'polypeptide(L)'
;MDERFNIAIESAAGGKLFNVVVNNDETTKKIIKIGGLKKRITFIALNRVSPYIISNKTIEQAKNIVGKDKVWSPLSLIEYDNYLKPAIEFVFGNTLICSSANEAKKLAYDKNVKCRCVTLDGDVFESTGTLTGGSRPTSNSLLQKQKELREMKKQLSILIENE
;
A
#
# COMPACT_ATOMS: atom_id res chain seq x y z
N MET A 1 8.00 8.95 6.00
CA MET A 1 8.09 8.20 4.72
C MET A 1 8.76 9.07 3.65
N ASP A 2 9.73 8.51 2.92
CA ASP A 2 10.42 9.16 1.81
C ASP A 2 9.50 9.27 0.57
N GLU A 3 9.39 10.46 -0.01
CA GLU A 3 8.45 10.80 -1.08
C GLU A 3 8.72 10.02 -2.38
N ARG A 4 9.95 9.53 -2.58
CA ARG A 4 10.29 8.71 -3.76
C ARG A 4 9.48 7.41 -3.85
N PHE A 5 8.90 6.96 -2.72
CA PHE A 5 8.10 5.75 -2.66
C PHE A 5 6.59 5.99 -2.79
N ASN A 6 6.12 7.24 -2.84
CA ASN A 6 4.69 7.55 -2.84
C ASN A 6 3.92 6.79 -3.92
N ILE A 7 4.41 6.85 -5.16
CA ILE A 7 3.78 6.20 -6.31
C ILE A 7 3.78 4.67 -6.15
N ALA A 8 4.89 4.10 -5.68
CA ALA A 8 5.02 2.68 -5.43
C ALA A 8 4.09 2.19 -4.31
N ILE A 9 3.94 2.96 -3.23
CA ILE A 9 3.05 2.65 -2.10
C ILE A 9 1.58 2.74 -2.54
N GLU A 10 1.21 3.76 -3.31
CA GLU A 10 -0.12 3.87 -3.92
C GLU A 10 -0.43 2.67 -4.81
N SER A 11 0.50 2.30 -5.70
CA SER A 11 0.37 1.11 -6.55
C SER A 11 0.37 -0.21 -5.77
N ALA A 12 1.14 -0.30 -4.70
CA ALA A 12 1.18 -1.47 -3.84
C ALA A 12 -0.15 -1.69 -3.14
N ALA A 13 -0.75 -0.62 -2.60
CA ALA A 13 -2.08 -0.66 -2.00
C ALA A 13 -3.18 -0.90 -3.04
N GLY A 14 -3.08 -0.26 -4.21
CA GLY A 14 -4.08 -0.30 -5.27
C GLY A 14 -5.47 0.08 -4.74
N GLY A 15 -6.50 -0.69 -5.10
CA GLY A 15 -7.85 -0.47 -4.61
C GLY A 15 -8.00 -0.58 -3.09
N LYS A 16 -7.09 -1.30 -2.40
CA LYS A 16 -7.14 -1.46 -0.94
C LYS A 16 -6.85 -0.16 -0.19
N LEU A 17 -6.27 0.85 -0.87
CA LEU A 17 -6.04 2.18 -0.31
C LEU A 17 -7.34 2.85 0.19
N PHE A 18 -8.49 2.48 -0.41
CA PHE A 18 -9.81 3.02 -0.08
C PHE A 18 -10.62 2.10 0.85
N ASN A 19 -10.02 1.02 1.36
CA ASN A 19 -10.70 0.15 2.28
C ASN A 19 -10.87 0.84 3.65
N VAL A 20 -12.03 0.64 4.27
CA VAL A 20 -12.33 1.20 5.59
C VAL A 20 -11.97 0.19 6.67
N VAL A 21 -11.01 0.54 7.53
CA VAL A 21 -10.61 -0.30 8.67
C VAL A 21 -11.62 -0.13 9.80
N VAL A 22 -12.08 -1.25 10.38
CA VAL A 22 -12.99 -1.27 11.53
C VAL A 22 -12.50 -2.25 12.59
N ASN A 23 -12.90 -2.02 13.85
CA ASN A 23 -12.46 -2.86 14.97
C ASN A 23 -12.93 -4.31 14.83
N ASN A 24 -14.19 -4.51 14.44
CA ASN A 24 -14.76 -5.85 14.31
C ASN A 24 -15.81 -5.99 13.21
N ASP A 25 -16.10 -7.23 12.82
CA ASP A 25 -17.09 -7.58 11.81
C ASP A 25 -18.53 -7.19 12.20
N GLU A 26 -18.85 -7.14 13.49
CA GLU A 26 -20.14 -6.64 13.96
C GLU A 26 -20.35 -5.15 13.64
N THR A 27 -19.28 -4.34 13.70
CA THR A 27 -19.31 -2.93 13.29
C THR A 27 -19.64 -2.82 11.81
N THR A 28 -19.04 -3.67 10.97
CA THR A 28 -19.36 -3.75 9.53
C THR A 28 -20.84 -4.06 9.31
N LYS A 29 -21.39 -5.08 9.99
CA LYS A 29 -22.80 -5.47 9.86
C LYS A 29 -23.73 -4.32 10.24
N LYS A 30 -23.42 -3.60 11.31
CA LYS A 30 -24.21 -2.43 11.76
C LYS A 30 -24.20 -1.32 10.72
N ILE A 31 -23.03 -0.95 10.18
CA ILE A 31 -22.91 0.09 9.15
C ILE A 31 -23.73 -0.28 7.90
N ILE A 32 -23.61 -1.53 7.44
CA ILE A 32 -24.37 -2.01 6.27
C ILE A 32 -25.88 -2.00 6.55
N LYS A 33 -26.30 -2.43 7.75
CA LYS A 33 -27.72 -2.47 8.14
C LYS A 33 -28.35 -1.08 8.26
N ILE A 34 -27.62 -0.10 8.80
CA ILE A 34 -28.09 1.30 8.88
C ILE A 34 -28.29 1.87 7.47
N GLY A 35 -27.46 1.46 6.51
CA GLY A 35 -27.54 1.93 5.13
C GLY A 35 -26.91 3.31 4.95
N GLY A 36 -27.28 4.01 3.86
CA GLY A 36 -26.77 5.35 3.56
C GLY A 36 -25.40 5.40 2.86
N LEU A 37 -24.79 4.24 2.58
CA LEU A 37 -23.57 4.17 1.78
C LEU A 37 -23.89 4.56 0.33
N LYS A 38 -23.36 5.70 -0.11
CA LYS A 38 -23.56 6.24 -1.48
C LYS A 38 -22.81 5.45 -2.57
N LYS A 39 -21.84 4.61 -2.17
CA LYS A 39 -20.97 3.83 -3.06
C LYS A 39 -20.63 2.49 -2.40
N ARG A 40 -20.17 1.53 -3.20
CA ARG A 40 -19.64 0.26 -2.69
C ARG A 40 -18.38 0.52 -1.86
N ILE A 41 -18.33 -0.04 -0.66
CA ILE A 41 -17.20 0.08 0.28
C ILE A 41 -16.72 -1.31 0.66
N THR A 42 -15.40 -1.49 0.72
CA THR A 42 -14.76 -2.68 1.26
C THR A 42 -14.27 -2.36 2.67
N PHE A 43 -14.62 -3.22 3.64
CA PHE A 43 -14.21 -3.07 5.03
C PHE A 43 -13.11 -4.08 5.39
N ILE A 44 -12.12 -3.64 6.16
CA ILE A 44 -11.12 -4.51 6.80
C ILE A 44 -11.45 -4.58 8.29
N ALA A 45 -12.03 -5.70 8.73
CA ALA A 45 -12.29 -5.95 10.14
C ALA A 45 -11.04 -6.49 10.82
N LEU A 46 -10.48 -5.74 11.78
CA LEU A 46 -9.22 -6.07 12.45
C LEU A 46 -9.26 -7.41 13.20
N ASN A 47 -10.43 -7.80 13.74
CA ASN A 47 -10.61 -9.08 14.42
C ASN A 47 -10.75 -10.29 13.46
N ARG A 48 -10.86 -10.08 12.14
CA ARG A 48 -11.07 -11.15 11.14
C ARG A 48 -10.01 -11.19 10.05
N VAL A 49 -9.33 -10.08 9.78
CA VAL A 49 -8.39 -10.00 8.66
C VAL A 49 -7.22 -10.98 8.86
N SER A 50 -6.94 -11.76 7.82
CA SER A 50 -5.82 -12.70 7.80
C SER A 50 -4.85 -12.28 6.69
N PRO A 51 -3.76 -11.58 7.02
CA PRO A 51 -2.80 -11.14 6.02
C PRO A 51 -1.94 -12.30 5.52
N TYR A 52 -1.58 -12.25 4.24
CA TYR A 52 -0.47 -13.03 3.70
C TYR A 52 0.78 -12.14 3.68
N ILE A 53 1.84 -12.61 4.30
CA ILE A 53 3.09 -11.85 4.46
C ILE A 53 4.22 -12.63 3.80
N ILE A 54 5.00 -11.96 2.95
CA ILE A 54 6.21 -12.52 2.36
C ILE A 54 7.20 -12.85 3.48
N SER A 55 7.73 -14.08 3.47
CA SER A 55 8.67 -14.52 4.49
C SER A 55 9.98 -13.72 4.45
N ASN A 56 10.63 -13.55 5.60
CA ASN A 56 11.96 -12.92 5.68
C ASN A 56 12.99 -13.63 4.78
N LYS A 57 12.91 -14.96 4.68
CA LYS A 57 13.77 -15.74 3.78
C LYS A 57 13.59 -15.30 2.32
N THR A 58 12.35 -15.13 1.88
CA THR A 58 12.04 -14.66 0.53
C THR A 58 12.53 -13.24 0.29
N ILE A 59 12.39 -12.35 1.27
CA ILE A 59 12.91 -10.97 1.19
C ILE A 59 14.43 -10.97 1.04
N GLU A 60 15.15 -11.77 1.84
CA GLU A 60 16.61 -11.88 1.74
C GLU A 60 17.06 -12.50 0.40
N GLN A 61 16.34 -13.50 -0.11
CA GLN A 61 16.59 -14.04 -1.45
C GLN A 61 16.40 -12.97 -2.53
N ALA A 62 15.33 -12.17 -2.45
CA ALA A 62 15.10 -11.07 -3.37
C ALA A 62 16.27 -10.07 -3.33
N LYS A 63 16.73 -9.67 -2.15
CA LYS A 63 17.91 -8.79 -1.98
C LYS A 63 19.17 -9.39 -2.59
N ASN A 64 19.40 -10.69 -2.47
CA ASN A 64 20.56 -11.35 -3.08
C ASN A 64 20.50 -11.37 -4.61
N ILE A 65 19.30 -11.42 -5.20
CA ILE A 65 19.09 -11.52 -6.65
C ILE A 65 19.24 -10.17 -7.37
N VAL A 66 18.76 -9.09 -6.76
CA VAL A 66 18.74 -7.74 -7.38
C VAL A 66 19.61 -6.70 -6.67
N GLY A 67 20.05 -6.97 -5.44
CA GLY A 67 20.73 -6.03 -4.57
C GLY A 67 19.79 -5.40 -3.54
N LYS A 68 20.29 -5.22 -2.31
CA LYS A 68 19.51 -4.68 -1.18
C LYS A 68 18.95 -3.27 -1.40
N ASP A 69 19.64 -2.46 -2.20
CA ASP A 69 19.27 -1.07 -2.49
C ASP A 69 18.33 -0.96 -3.71
N LYS A 70 17.82 -2.10 -4.19
CA LYS A 70 16.91 -2.19 -5.33
C LYS A 70 15.57 -2.85 -5.01
N VAL A 71 15.40 -3.34 -3.78
CA VAL A 71 14.17 -4.01 -3.33
C VAL A 71 13.85 -3.70 -1.88
N TRP A 72 12.58 -3.42 -1.59
CA TRP A 72 12.12 -3.04 -0.27
C TRP A 72 10.79 -3.74 0.06
N SER A 73 10.58 -4.05 1.34
CA SER A 73 9.25 -4.36 1.84
C SER A 73 8.50 -3.05 2.10
N PRO A 74 7.27 -2.87 1.60
CA PRO A 74 6.50 -1.67 1.92
C PRO A 74 6.26 -1.54 3.43
N LEU A 75 6.18 -2.66 4.17
CA LEU A 75 5.99 -2.67 5.63
C LEU A 75 7.14 -1.99 6.39
N SER A 76 8.33 -1.89 5.80
CA SER A 76 9.47 -1.17 6.39
C SER A 76 9.57 0.30 5.93
N LEU A 77 8.68 0.75 5.05
CA LEU A 77 8.69 2.13 4.50
C LEU A 77 7.58 3.01 5.10
N ILE A 78 6.57 2.39 5.72
CA ILE A 78 5.38 3.06 6.25
C ILE A 78 5.36 3.03 7.78
N GLU A 79 4.89 4.13 8.35
CA GLU A 79 4.66 4.27 9.80
C GLU A 79 3.16 4.16 10.08
N TYR A 80 2.81 3.43 11.13
CA TYR A 80 1.43 3.18 11.53
C TYR A 80 1.36 2.75 13.00
N ASP A 81 0.21 2.97 13.61
CA ASP A 81 -0.03 2.51 14.97
C ASP A 81 -0.15 0.99 15.03
N ASN A 82 0.41 0.37 16.06
CA ASN A 82 0.52 -1.10 16.15
C ASN A 82 -0.85 -1.83 16.09
N TYR A 83 -1.94 -1.19 16.52
CA TYR A 83 -3.28 -1.78 16.43
C TYR A 83 -3.78 -1.93 14.97
N LEU A 84 -3.21 -1.17 14.03
CA LEU A 84 -3.50 -1.26 12.59
C LEU A 84 -2.66 -2.31 11.87
N LYS A 85 -1.67 -2.92 12.55
CA LYS A 85 -0.74 -3.89 11.97
C LYS A 85 -1.43 -4.96 11.11
N PRO A 86 -2.53 -5.62 11.54
CA PRO A 86 -3.19 -6.64 10.72
C PRO A 86 -3.72 -6.11 9.38
N ALA A 87 -4.26 -4.88 9.37
CA ALA A 87 -4.74 -4.23 8.17
C ALA A 87 -3.59 -3.81 7.24
N ILE A 88 -2.52 -3.28 7.81
CA ILE A 88 -1.33 -2.85 7.06
C ILE A 88 -0.63 -4.05 6.41
N GLU A 89 -0.46 -5.15 7.15
CA GLU A 89 0.04 -6.42 6.62
C GLU A 89 -0.87 -6.98 5.52
N PHE A 90 -2.19 -6.81 5.64
CA PHE A 90 -3.12 -7.27 4.60
C PHE A 90 -3.02 -6.47 3.31
N VAL A 91 -2.77 -5.16 3.42
CA VAL A 91 -2.61 -4.29 2.26
C VAL A 91 -1.28 -4.56 1.57
N PHE A 92 -0.19 -4.59 2.33
CA PHE A 92 1.17 -4.49 1.79
C PHE A 92 2.01 -5.76 1.93
N GLY A 93 1.64 -6.69 2.81
CA GLY A 93 2.48 -7.83 3.21
C GLY A 93 2.81 -8.80 2.07
N ASN A 94 2.02 -8.81 1.00
CA ASN A 94 2.20 -9.70 -0.15
C ASN A 94 2.98 -9.07 -1.32
N THR A 95 3.55 -7.88 -1.15
CA THR A 95 4.15 -7.09 -2.24
C THR A 95 5.58 -6.68 -1.90
N LEU A 96 6.47 -6.70 -2.90
CA LEU A 96 7.79 -6.04 -2.83
C LEU A 96 7.80 -4.79 -3.72
N ILE A 97 8.51 -3.75 -3.29
CA ILE A 97 8.81 -2.58 -4.12
C ILE A 97 10.20 -2.75 -4.73
N CYS A 98 10.35 -2.47 -6.01
CA CYS A 98 11.57 -2.64 -6.79
C CYS A 98 11.98 -1.32 -7.45
N SER A 99 13.27 -1.13 -7.68
CA SER A 99 13.80 0.09 -8.31
C SER A 99 13.36 0.29 -9.76
N SER A 100 13.21 -0.79 -10.54
CA SER A 100 12.78 -0.71 -11.94
C SER A 100 11.99 -1.94 -12.38
N ALA A 101 11.41 -1.86 -13.58
CA ALA A 101 10.69 -2.96 -14.23
C ALA A 101 11.56 -4.22 -14.42
N ASN A 102 12.87 -4.05 -14.65
CA ASN A 102 13.78 -5.19 -14.83
C ASN A 102 13.92 -5.99 -13.53
N GLU A 103 14.14 -5.32 -12.39
CA GLU A 103 14.19 -5.97 -11.08
C GLU A 103 12.83 -6.58 -10.71
N ALA A 104 11.73 -5.84 -10.92
CA ALA A 104 10.39 -6.33 -10.61
C ALA A 104 10.04 -7.61 -11.40
N LYS A 105 10.30 -7.62 -12.72
CA LYS A 105 10.09 -8.78 -13.59
C LYS A 105 10.92 -9.97 -13.14
N LYS A 106 12.20 -9.73 -12.80
CA LYS A 106 13.11 -10.79 -12.34
C LYS A 106 12.58 -11.47 -11.08
N LEU A 107 12.15 -10.69 -10.09
CA LEU A 107 11.67 -11.22 -8.81
C LEU A 107 10.28 -11.84 -8.90
N ALA A 108 9.36 -11.25 -9.67
CA ALA A 108 7.99 -11.75 -9.82
C ALA A 108 7.93 -13.16 -10.42
N TYR A 109 8.89 -13.49 -11.29
CA TYR A 109 8.94 -14.77 -12.00
C TYR A 109 10.10 -15.68 -11.59
N ASP A 110 10.92 -15.26 -10.62
CA ASP A 110 11.94 -16.12 -10.03
C ASP A 110 11.29 -17.27 -9.24
N LYS A 111 11.84 -18.48 -9.36
CA LYS A 111 11.26 -19.70 -8.75
C LYS A 111 11.29 -19.69 -7.22
N ASN A 112 12.24 -18.99 -6.61
CA ASN A 112 12.41 -18.93 -5.16
C ASN A 112 11.69 -17.72 -4.54
N VAL A 113 11.47 -16.66 -5.32
CA VAL A 113 10.80 -15.44 -4.85
C VAL A 113 9.31 -15.43 -5.18
N LYS A 114 8.95 -15.52 -6.48
CA LYS A 114 7.58 -15.62 -7.01
C LYS A 114 6.54 -14.79 -6.26
N CYS A 115 6.77 -13.49 -6.12
CA CYS A 115 5.86 -12.59 -5.41
C CYS A 115 5.40 -11.41 -6.27
N ARG A 116 4.30 -10.76 -5.86
CA ARG A 116 3.87 -9.51 -6.49
C ARG A 116 4.95 -8.43 -6.29
N CYS A 117 5.31 -7.74 -7.36
CA CYS A 117 6.33 -6.70 -7.35
C CYS A 117 5.77 -5.40 -7.92
N VAL A 118 6.17 -4.26 -7.36
CA VAL A 118 5.77 -2.93 -7.81
C VAL A 118 7.01 -2.07 -8.03
N THR A 119 7.10 -1.33 -9.13
CA THR A 119 8.25 -0.44 -9.40
C THR A 119 8.09 0.91 -8.68
N LEU A 120 9.16 1.70 -8.59
CA LEU A 120 9.09 3.09 -8.11
C LEU A 120 8.14 3.96 -8.93
N ASP A 121 8.06 3.70 -10.25
CA ASP A 121 7.13 4.36 -11.17
C ASP A 121 5.69 3.83 -11.07
N GLY A 122 5.50 2.75 -10.30
CA GLY A 122 4.19 2.20 -9.97
C GLY A 122 3.66 1.15 -10.92
N ASP A 123 4.49 0.58 -11.80
CA ASP A 123 4.14 -0.61 -12.58
C ASP A 123 4.00 -1.81 -11.64
N VAL A 124 3.04 -2.68 -11.91
CA VAL A 124 2.72 -3.84 -11.09
C VAL A 124 2.96 -5.11 -11.88
N PHE A 125 3.72 -6.03 -11.29
CA PHE A 125 4.01 -7.36 -11.82
C PHE A 125 3.40 -8.39 -10.85
N GLU A 126 2.39 -9.12 -11.29
CA GLU A 126 1.82 -10.21 -10.52
C GLU A 126 2.59 -11.50 -10.79
N SER A 127 2.84 -12.30 -9.76
CA SER A 127 3.55 -13.58 -9.91
C SER A 127 2.75 -14.64 -10.70
N THR A 128 1.48 -14.35 -10.99
CA THR A 128 0.59 -15.13 -11.86
C THR A 128 0.77 -14.82 -13.35
N GLY A 129 1.57 -13.81 -13.73
CA GLY A 129 1.89 -13.49 -15.12
C GLY A 129 1.20 -12.25 -15.69
N THR A 130 0.40 -11.53 -14.89
CA THR A 130 -0.19 -10.26 -15.34
C THR A 130 0.72 -9.08 -15.02
N LEU A 131 0.64 -8.06 -15.86
CA LEU A 131 1.37 -6.81 -15.71
C LEU A 131 0.40 -5.64 -15.87
N THR A 132 0.49 -4.65 -14.99
CA THR A 132 -0.23 -3.38 -15.11
C THR A 132 0.79 -2.25 -15.15
N GLY A 133 0.75 -1.43 -16.19
CA GLY A 133 1.67 -0.30 -16.36
C GLY A 133 1.17 0.64 -17.46
N GLY A 134 1.93 1.70 -17.72
CA GLY A 134 1.64 2.69 -18.74
C GLY A 134 1.80 4.13 -18.27
N SER A 135 1.44 5.09 -19.14
CA SER A 135 1.59 6.51 -18.84
C SER A 135 0.74 6.93 -17.64
N ARG A 136 1.42 7.48 -16.63
CA ARG A 136 0.78 8.12 -15.48
C ARG A 136 1.00 9.63 -15.55
N PRO A 137 -0.01 10.44 -15.20
CA PRO A 137 0.21 11.87 -15.04
C PRO A 137 1.23 12.10 -13.91
N THR A 138 2.36 12.72 -14.26
CA THR A 138 3.53 12.90 -13.39
C THR A 138 3.28 13.79 -12.15
N SER A 139 2.15 14.51 -12.11
CA SER A 139 1.84 15.51 -11.08
C SER A 139 0.87 15.06 -9.98
N ASN A 140 0.44 13.80 -9.94
CA ASN A 140 -0.78 13.41 -9.20
C ASN A 140 -0.63 12.18 -8.29
N SER A 141 0.41 12.12 -7.46
CA SER A 141 0.37 11.23 -6.29
C SER A 141 -0.81 11.61 -5.40
N LEU A 142 -1.71 10.65 -5.13
CA LEU A 142 -2.83 10.86 -4.22
C LEU A 142 -2.36 11.13 -2.78
N LEU A 143 -1.29 10.48 -2.35
CA LEU A 143 -0.68 10.66 -1.04
C LEU A 143 -0.10 12.07 -0.89
N GLN A 144 0.53 12.60 -1.93
CA GLN A 144 1.03 13.97 -1.93
C GLN A 144 -0.13 14.98 -1.79
N LYS A 145 -1.22 14.80 -2.55
CA LYS A 145 -2.42 15.65 -2.41
C LYS A 145 -3.06 15.56 -1.02
N GLN A 146 -3.07 14.37 -0.42
CA GLN A 146 -3.57 14.19 0.96
C GLN A 146 -2.69 14.92 1.98
N LYS A 147 -1.37 14.91 1.80
CA LYS A 147 -0.42 15.66 2.63
C LYS A 147 -0.67 17.16 2.51
N GLU A 148 -0.73 17.70 1.29
CA GLU A 148 -1.03 19.11 1.03
C GLU A 148 -2.36 19.54 1.65
N LEU A 149 -3.42 18.74 1.48
CA LEU A 149 -4.74 19.02 2.06
C LEU A 149 -4.68 19.06 3.60
N ARG A 150 -3.91 18.17 4.23
CA ARG A 150 -3.77 18.13 5.69
C ARG A 150 -3.00 19.34 6.21
N GLU A 151 -1.96 19.78 5.51
CA GLU A 151 -1.19 20.97 5.82
C GLU A 151 -2.04 22.24 5.70
N MET A 152 -2.79 22.38 4.60
CA MET A 152 -3.72 23.50 4.39
C MET A 152 -4.79 23.56 5.49
N LYS A 153 -5.39 22.43 5.87
CA LYS A 153 -6.36 22.37 6.97
C LYS A 153 -5.77 22.79 8.31
N LYS A 154 -4.52 22.42 8.59
CA LYS A 154 -3.81 22.80 9.82
C LYS A 154 -3.51 24.30 9.84
N GLN A 155 -3.11 24.89 8.72
CA GLN A 155 -2.91 26.33 8.62
C GLN A 155 -4.22 27.09 8.87
N LEU A 156 -5.31 26.63 8.25
CA LEU A 156 -6.62 27.23 8.44
C LEU A 156 -7.09 27.18 9.89
N SER A 157 -6.89 26.06 10.61
CA SER A 157 -7.27 25.98 12.03
C SER A 157 -6.49 26.97 12.90
N ILE A 158 -5.19 27.12 12.65
CA ILE A 158 -4.34 28.08 13.36
C ILE A 158 -4.80 29.52 13.10
N LEU A 159 -5.17 29.86 11.86
CA LEU A 159 -5.67 31.19 11.53
C LEU A 159 -6.99 31.51 12.24
N ILE A 160 -7.91 30.54 12.29
CA ILE A 160 -9.22 30.70 12.97
C ILE A 160 -9.06 30.79 14.51
N GLU A 161 -8.09 30.09 15.11
CA GLU A 161 -7.84 30.14 16.56
C GLU A 161 -7.14 31.44 17.03
N ASN A 162 -6.61 32.24 16.11
CA ASN A 162 -5.93 33.51 16.40
C ASN A 162 -6.81 34.75 16.13
N GLU A 163 -8.07 34.57 15.74
CA GLU A 163 -9.11 35.61 15.68
C GLU A 163 -10.08 35.49 16.87
#